data_AF-A0A7V8BNC8-F1
#
_entry.id   AF-A0A7V8BNC8-F1
#
_cell.length_a   1.000
_cell.length_b   1.000
_cell.length_c   1.000
_cell.angle_alpha   90.00
_cell.angle_beta   90.00
_cell.angle_gamma   90.00
#
_symmetry.space_group_name_H-M   'P 1'
#
loop_
_entity.id
_entity.type
_entity.pdbx_description
1 polymer ?
#
loop_
_entity_poly.entity_id
_entity_poly.type
_entity_poly.pdbx_seq_one_letter_code
_entity_poly.pdbx_strand_id
1 'polypeptide(L)'
;MIARVFSLLFVVCGLHGIAFEGNGRPIEVISGVNERNYIEDAYRDASINYPGVIDKAPTQCEFILYKGFSADLDGDGNIELIVSGSLNEKLTYVMVYYLDEGKWTCNIVNSCAGGSVFDIKIVDVDNDGFAEIYSVLLDEELRRFCRIEKLIDHKFTSLFSLDTRGGLSFSCNISLTRADEKQRYRVRIDEVEYPENDGGDVRQRTYFYKFEKDIFVLENVYSGRQ
;
A
#
# COMPACT_ATOMS: atom_id res chain seq x y z
N MET A 1 35.06 6.87 -19.83
CA MET A 1 33.64 7.14 -20.06
C MET A 1 32.91 6.52 -18.88
N ILE A 2 32.22 7.36 -18.11
CA ILE A 2 31.96 7.22 -16.67
C ILE A 2 31.06 6.01 -16.36
N ALA A 3 31.46 5.23 -15.35
CA ALA A 3 30.76 4.04 -14.87
C ALA A 3 29.37 4.40 -14.32
N ARG A 4 28.35 3.68 -14.79
CA ARG A 4 26.98 3.74 -14.27
C ARG A 4 26.95 3.04 -12.92
N VAL A 5 26.54 3.75 -11.86
CA VAL A 5 26.28 3.19 -10.55
C VAL A 5 24.87 2.58 -10.59
N PHE A 6 24.76 1.28 -10.36
CA PHE A 6 23.49 0.55 -10.34
C PHE A 6 22.99 0.49 -8.90
N SER A 7 21.88 1.16 -8.61
CA SER A 7 21.21 1.12 -7.31
C SER A 7 20.19 -0.03 -7.31
N LEU A 8 20.59 -1.20 -6.79
CA LEU A 8 19.66 -2.32 -6.58
C LEU A 8 18.86 -2.08 -5.29
N LEU A 9 17.53 -2.00 -5.40
CA LEU A 9 16.63 -2.04 -4.25
C LEU A 9 16.17 -3.48 -4.04
N PHE A 10 16.55 -4.07 -2.90
CA PHE A 10 16.15 -5.42 -2.54
C PHE A 10 14.99 -5.37 -1.54
N VAL A 11 13.82 -5.86 -1.95
CA VAL A 11 12.75 -6.23 -1.02
C VAL A 11 12.80 -7.74 -0.88
N VAL A 12 13.36 -8.24 0.21
CA VAL A 12 13.52 -9.67 0.46
C VAL A 12 12.34 -10.18 1.29
N CYS A 13 11.58 -11.13 0.73
CA CYS A 13 10.57 -11.93 1.41
C CYS A 13 10.82 -13.41 1.12
N GLY A 14 10.46 -14.29 2.06
CA GLY A 14 10.35 -15.72 1.83
C GLY A 14 9.58 -16.04 0.53
N LEU A 15 10.15 -16.98 -0.21
CA LEU A 15 9.70 -17.58 -1.49
C LEU A 15 9.69 -16.74 -2.76
N HIS A 16 9.66 -15.41 -2.76
CA HIS A 16 9.81 -14.62 -3.99
C HIS A 16 10.51 -13.28 -3.74
N GLY A 17 11.69 -13.11 -4.37
CA GLY A 17 12.37 -11.82 -4.49
C GLY A 17 12.11 -11.21 -5.87
N ILE A 18 11.86 -9.91 -5.93
CA ILE A 18 11.84 -9.15 -7.20
C ILE A 18 13.01 -8.18 -7.16
N ALA A 19 13.90 -8.28 -8.14
CA ALA A 19 15.01 -7.36 -8.34
C ALA A 19 14.71 -6.46 -9.55
N PHE A 20 14.99 -5.17 -9.41
CA PHE A 20 14.86 -4.19 -10.49
C PHE A 20 16.24 -3.64 -10.85
N GLU A 21 16.50 -3.49 -12.15
CA GLU A 21 17.64 -2.67 -12.59
C GLU A 21 17.31 -1.18 -12.41
N GLY A 22 18.33 -0.34 -12.24
CA GLY A 22 18.21 1.13 -12.14
C GLY A 22 17.70 1.84 -13.41
N ASN A 23 17.02 1.12 -14.30
CA ASN A 23 16.30 1.60 -15.48
C ASN A 23 14.79 1.26 -15.42
N GLY A 24 14.31 0.72 -14.29
CA GLY A 24 12.89 0.39 -14.10
C GLY A 24 12.42 -0.86 -14.86
N ARG A 25 13.30 -1.64 -15.49
CA ARG A 25 12.91 -2.93 -16.09
C ARG A 25 12.82 -4.02 -15.02
N PRO A 26 11.71 -4.77 -14.93
CA PRO A 26 11.66 -5.96 -14.10
C PRO A 26 12.65 -6.98 -14.65
N ILE A 27 13.52 -7.50 -13.78
CA ILE A 27 14.23 -8.73 -14.10
C ILE A 27 13.19 -9.84 -14.11
N GLU A 28 13.17 -10.60 -15.20
CA GLU A 28 12.22 -11.67 -15.50
C GLU A 28 11.87 -12.49 -14.24
N VAL A 29 10.57 -12.59 -13.92
CA VAL A 29 10.08 -13.41 -12.81
C VAL A 29 10.44 -14.86 -13.12
N ILE A 30 11.50 -15.39 -12.48
CA ILE A 30 11.85 -16.80 -12.62
C ILE A 30 10.82 -17.60 -11.81
N SER A 31 9.73 -17.97 -12.47
CA SER A 31 8.77 -18.92 -11.93
C SER A 31 9.44 -20.30 -11.81
N GLY A 32 9.65 -20.74 -10.57
CA GLY A 32 10.06 -22.11 -10.25
C GLY A 32 11.55 -22.24 -9.95
N VAL A 33 11.95 -22.05 -8.70
CA VAL A 33 13.24 -22.54 -8.20
C VAL A 33 13.10 -23.02 -6.77
N ASN A 34 13.35 -24.32 -6.58
CA ASN A 34 13.46 -24.97 -5.27
C ASN A 34 14.48 -24.26 -4.37
N GLU A 35 14.08 -24.03 -3.12
CA GLU A 35 14.93 -23.92 -1.93
C GLU A 35 16.37 -23.42 -2.15
N ARG A 36 16.52 -22.20 -2.68
CA ARG A 36 17.73 -21.40 -2.45
C ARG A 36 17.35 -20.25 -1.53
N ASN A 37 18.04 -20.17 -0.41
CA ASN A 37 17.80 -19.18 0.63
C ASN A 37 18.30 -17.81 0.15
N TYR A 38 17.49 -17.14 -0.67
CA TYR A 38 17.81 -15.85 -1.29
C TYR A 38 18.17 -14.77 -0.26
N ILE A 39 17.67 -14.93 0.97
CA ILE A 39 18.00 -14.08 2.13
C ILE A 39 19.49 -14.19 2.49
N GLU A 40 20.04 -15.40 2.51
CA GLU A 40 21.46 -15.63 2.84
C GLU A 40 22.38 -15.12 1.73
N ASP A 41 22.00 -15.33 0.47
CA ASP A 41 22.80 -14.84 -0.67
C ASP A 41 22.77 -13.30 -0.75
N ALA A 42 21.62 -12.67 -0.56
CA ALA A 42 21.50 -11.20 -0.52
C ALA A 42 22.23 -10.60 0.68
N TYR A 43 22.13 -11.23 1.86
CA TYR A 43 22.90 -10.83 3.04
C TYR A 43 24.40 -10.94 2.79
N ARG A 44 24.87 -12.04 2.16
CA ARG A 44 26.28 -12.23 1.82
C ARG A 44 26.76 -11.14 0.87
N ASP A 45 25.98 -10.81 -0.16
CA ASP A 45 26.32 -9.78 -1.12
C ASP A 45 26.37 -8.39 -0.47
N ALA A 46 25.39 -8.07 0.38
CA ALA A 46 25.38 -6.81 1.13
C ALA A 46 26.52 -6.72 2.16
N SER A 47 26.88 -7.84 2.80
CA SER A 47 28.02 -7.92 3.73
C SER A 47 29.37 -7.71 3.03
N ILE A 48 29.48 -8.13 1.77
CA ILE A 48 30.68 -7.97 0.94
C ILE A 48 30.76 -6.53 0.40
N ASN A 49 29.65 -6.00 -0.10
CA ASN A 49 29.63 -4.74 -0.83
C ASN A 49 29.40 -3.50 0.06
N TYR A 50 28.83 -3.67 1.25
CA TYR A 50 28.50 -2.59 2.19
C TYR A 50 28.88 -2.93 3.65
N PRO A 51 30.17 -3.20 3.93
CA PRO A 51 30.61 -3.61 5.27
C PRO A 51 30.32 -2.50 6.30
N GLY A 52 29.64 -2.88 7.40
CA GLY A 52 29.33 -1.99 8.53
C GLY A 52 27.92 -1.37 8.51
N VAL A 53 27.14 -1.56 7.44
CA VAL A 53 25.72 -1.17 7.38
C VAL A 53 24.81 -2.19 8.07
N ILE A 54 25.29 -3.42 8.22
CA ILE A 54 24.56 -4.54 8.81
C ILE A 54 25.24 -4.96 10.10
N ASP A 55 24.60 -4.65 11.23
CA ASP A 55 25.08 -4.91 12.59
C ASP A 55 24.35 -6.09 13.27
N LYS A 56 23.36 -6.68 12.59
CA LYS A 56 22.58 -7.84 13.09
C LYS A 56 22.38 -8.90 12.00
N ALA A 57 22.47 -10.16 12.41
CA ALA A 57 22.18 -11.31 11.56
C ALA A 57 20.71 -11.28 11.07
N PRO A 58 20.40 -11.84 9.88
CA PRO A 58 19.09 -11.72 9.22
C PRO A 58 17.97 -12.55 9.88
N THR A 59 18.08 -12.91 11.15
CA THR A 59 17.24 -13.92 11.81
C THR A 59 16.15 -13.36 12.73
N GLN A 60 15.59 -12.16 12.50
CA GLN A 60 14.51 -11.68 13.39
C GLN A 60 13.41 -10.81 12.79
N CYS A 61 13.40 -10.61 11.48
CA CYS A 61 12.37 -9.83 10.80
C CYS A 61 11.97 -10.54 9.50
N GLU A 62 10.91 -11.33 9.55
CA GLU A 62 10.26 -11.83 8.35
C GLU A 62 9.28 -10.75 7.89
N PHE A 63 9.60 -10.08 6.78
CA PHE A 63 8.64 -9.23 6.10
C PHE A 63 7.94 -10.05 5.02
N ILE A 64 6.64 -10.32 5.22
CA ILE A 64 5.82 -11.08 4.27
C ILE A 64 5.25 -10.10 3.24
N LEU A 65 5.66 -10.23 1.98
CA LEU A 65 5.15 -9.45 0.86
C LEU A 65 3.73 -9.92 0.47
N TYR A 66 2.79 -8.99 0.37
CA TYR A 66 1.42 -9.27 -0.07
C TYR A 66 1.16 -8.81 -1.50
N LYS A 67 1.42 -7.54 -1.81
CA LYS A 67 1.23 -6.94 -3.16
C LYS A 67 2.36 -5.96 -3.46
N GLY A 68 2.75 -5.88 -4.73
CA GLY A 68 3.71 -4.92 -5.25
C GLY A 68 3.21 -4.25 -6.53
N PHE A 69 3.50 -2.96 -6.69
CA PHE A 69 3.18 -2.16 -7.87
C PHE A 69 4.35 -1.24 -8.20
N SER A 70 4.35 -0.72 -9.42
CA SER A 70 5.34 0.27 -9.88
C SER A 70 4.65 1.32 -10.75
N ALA A 71 4.90 2.60 -10.48
CA ALA A 71 4.38 3.72 -11.27
C ALA A 71 5.27 4.95 -11.06
N ASP A 72 5.29 5.85 -12.05
CA ASP A 72 5.79 7.22 -11.89
C ASP A 72 4.70 8.04 -11.18
N LEU A 73 4.85 8.22 -9.88
CA LEU A 73 3.83 8.81 -9.01
C LEU A 73 3.93 10.34 -8.92
N ASP A 74 5.11 10.92 -9.15
CA ASP A 74 5.32 12.37 -9.05
C ASP A 74 5.82 13.04 -10.35
N GLY A 75 5.98 12.26 -11.42
CA GLY A 75 6.25 12.78 -12.76
C GLY A 75 7.70 13.13 -13.03
N ASP A 76 8.62 12.70 -12.18
CA ASP A 76 10.04 12.98 -12.34
C ASP A 76 10.72 12.03 -13.36
N GLY A 77 9.99 11.02 -13.84
CA GLY A 77 10.44 10.01 -14.79
C GLY A 77 11.21 8.84 -14.17
N ASN A 78 11.42 8.84 -12.86
CA ASN A 78 11.79 7.67 -12.09
C ASN A 78 10.52 6.86 -11.75
N ILE A 79 10.72 5.57 -11.50
CA ILE A 79 9.61 4.67 -11.18
C ILE A 79 9.64 4.36 -9.70
N GLU A 80 8.58 4.75 -9.00
CA GLU A 80 8.37 4.39 -7.61
C GLU A 80 7.87 2.96 -7.49
N LEU A 81 8.24 2.32 -6.37
CA LEU A 81 7.75 0.99 -6.01
C LEU A 81 6.81 1.09 -4.82
N ILE A 82 5.58 0.60 -4.99
CA ILE A 82 4.59 0.51 -3.93
C ILE A 82 4.57 -0.94 -3.46
N VAL A 83 4.88 -1.14 -2.18
CA VAL A 83 5.04 -2.45 -1.58
C VAL A 83 4.13 -2.56 -0.38
N SER A 84 3.41 -3.66 -0.27
CA SER A 84 2.60 -3.96 0.90
C SER A 84 2.94 -5.31 1.47
N GLY A 85 2.88 -5.42 2.79
CA GLY A 85 3.28 -6.62 3.49
C GLY A 85 3.22 -6.48 4.99
N SER A 86 3.60 -7.52 5.72
CA SER A 86 3.58 -7.55 7.17
C SER A 86 4.94 -7.85 7.76
N LEU A 87 5.32 -7.11 8.81
CA LEU A 87 6.53 -7.36 9.59
C LEU A 87 6.21 -8.26 10.78
N ASN A 88 6.78 -9.46 10.79
CA ASN A 88 6.58 -10.47 11.84
C ASN A 88 5.10 -10.77 12.14
N GLU A 89 4.24 -10.68 11.12
CA GLU A 89 2.77 -10.81 11.19
C GLU A 89 2.05 -9.81 12.11
N LYS A 90 2.79 -8.93 12.79
CA LYS A 90 2.27 -8.01 13.81
C LYS A 90 1.92 -6.64 13.28
N LEU A 91 2.48 -6.23 12.15
CA LEU A 91 2.29 -4.90 11.60
C LEU A 91 2.18 -5.01 10.09
N THR A 92 1.04 -4.63 9.55
CA THR A 92 0.83 -4.55 8.10
C THR A 92 1.14 -3.15 7.62
N TYR A 93 1.85 -3.02 6.50
CA TYR A 93 2.28 -1.75 5.92
C TYR A 93 1.92 -1.66 4.44
N VAL A 94 1.74 -0.42 3.99
CA VAL A 94 1.95 0.00 2.60
C VAL A 94 3.08 1.01 2.62
N MET A 95 4.12 0.72 1.85
CA MET A 95 5.35 1.49 1.74
C MET A 95 5.55 1.91 0.29
N VAL A 96 6.18 3.06 0.12
CA VAL A 96 6.59 3.56 -1.19
C VAL A 96 8.09 3.80 -1.16
N TYR A 97 8.78 3.22 -2.12
CA TYR A 97 10.19 3.47 -2.38
C TYR A 97 10.32 4.35 -3.61
N TYR A 98 11.10 5.42 -3.49
CA TYR A 98 11.34 6.40 -4.55
C TYR A 98 12.82 6.79 -4.58
N LEU A 99 13.27 7.33 -5.71
CA LEU A 99 14.66 7.75 -5.89
C LEU A 99 14.81 9.23 -5.54
N ASP A 100 15.62 9.53 -4.53
CA ASP A 100 15.92 10.90 -4.11
C ASP A 100 17.44 11.12 -4.16
N GLU A 101 17.89 12.08 -4.98
CA GLU A 101 19.31 12.36 -5.23
C GLU A 101 20.15 11.10 -5.57
N GLY A 102 19.55 10.14 -6.29
CA GLY A 102 20.20 8.88 -6.68
C GLY A 102 20.25 7.81 -5.58
N LYS A 103 19.58 8.02 -4.44
CA LYS A 103 19.44 7.06 -3.35
C LYS A 103 17.98 6.64 -3.20
N TRP A 104 17.76 5.35 -2.97
CA TRP A 104 16.42 4.85 -2.66
C TRP A 104 16.02 5.28 -1.24
N THR A 105 14.88 5.96 -1.14
CA THR A 105 14.22 6.36 0.11
C THR A 105 12.90 5.61 0.24
N CYS A 106 12.43 5.39 1.47
CA CYS A 106 11.18 4.69 1.77
C CYS A 106 10.29 5.53 2.68
N ASN A 107 8.99 5.58 2.38
CA ASN A 107 7.96 6.14 3.25
C ASN A 107 6.86 5.11 3.51
N ILE A 108 6.35 5.08 4.74
CA ILE A 108 5.15 4.32 5.10
C ILE A 108 3.95 5.23 4.85
N VAL A 109 3.06 4.81 3.95
CA VAL A 109 1.87 5.59 3.55
C VAL A 109 0.57 5.07 4.18
N ASN A 110 0.57 3.81 4.64
CA ASN A 110 -0.50 3.25 5.44
C ASN A 110 0.04 2.13 6.35
N SER A 111 -0.54 1.97 7.54
CA SER A 111 -0.15 0.88 8.44
C SER A 111 -1.25 0.53 9.42
N CYS A 112 -1.29 -0.72 9.88
CA CYS A 112 -2.17 -1.15 10.96
C CYS A 112 -1.53 -2.25 11.82
N ALA A 113 -2.05 -2.41 13.05
CA ALA A 113 -1.64 -3.45 13.97
C ALA A 113 -2.23 -4.80 13.57
N GLY A 114 -1.37 -5.74 13.19
CA GLY A 114 -1.75 -7.04 12.66
C GLY A 114 -2.58 -6.93 11.38
N GLY A 115 -3.22 -8.03 11.00
CA GLY A 115 -4.21 -8.04 9.92
C GLY A 115 -3.65 -8.18 8.51
N SER A 116 -4.30 -7.54 7.52
CA SER A 116 -4.03 -7.79 6.10
C SER A 116 -4.31 -6.59 5.19
N VAL A 117 -3.77 -6.65 3.98
CA VAL A 117 -4.06 -5.70 2.90
C VAL A 117 -5.37 -6.11 2.22
N PHE A 118 -6.42 -5.31 2.41
CA PHE A 118 -7.72 -5.57 1.81
C PHE A 118 -7.72 -5.18 0.33
N ASP A 119 -7.31 -3.95 0.00
CA ASP A 119 -7.28 -3.47 -1.38
C ASP A 119 -6.17 -2.45 -1.59
N ILE A 120 -5.56 -2.45 -2.77
CA ILE A 120 -4.61 -1.42 -3.21
C ILE A 120 -4.88 -1.16 -4.68
N LYS A 121 -4.98 0.12 -5.05
CA LYS A 121 -5.09 0.57 -6.44
C LYS A 121 -4.17 1.75 -6.66
N ILE A 122 -3.51 1.75 -7.82
CA ILE A 122 -2.68 2.85 -8.29
C ILE A 122 -3.43 3.51 -9.44
N VAL A 123 -3.94 4.71 -9.22
CA VAL A 123 -4.85 5.36 -10.16
C VAL A 123 -4.89 6.86 -9.94
N ASP A 124 -4.89 7.60 -11.06
CA ASP A 124 -5.09 9.05 -11.09
C ASP A 124 -6.56 9.36 -10.73
N VAL A 125 -6.80 9.64 -9.44
CA VAL A 125 -8.16 9.87 -8.93
C VAL A 125 -8.62 11.31 -9.16
N ASP A 126 -7.66 12.22 -9.28
CA ASP A 126 -7.91 13.65 -9.37
C ASP A 126 -7.84 14.23 -10.78
N ASN A 127 -7.40 13.41 -11.73
CA ASN A 127 -7.18 13.72 -13.14
C ASN A 127 -6.15 14.84 -13.34
N ASP A 128 -5.13 14.92 -12.49
CA ASP A 128 -4.00 15.83 -12.69
C ASP A 128 -2.88 15.24 -13.55
N GLY A 129 -2.98 13.96 -13.90
CA GLY A 129 -2.05 13.25 -14.77
C GLY A 129 -1.05 12.37 -14.03
N PHE A 130 -1.04 12.39 -12.70
CA PHE A 130 -0.21 11.52 -11.86
C PHE A 130 -1.09 10.56 -11.05
N ALA A 131 -0.58 9.36 -10.77
CA ALA A 131 -1.37 8.35 -10.10
C ALA A 131 -1.25 8.47 -8.57
N GLU A 132 -2.38 8.36 -7.87
CA GLU A 132 -2.42 8.24 -6.42
C GLU A 132 -2.43 6.78 -5.97
N ILE A 133 -2.10 6.60 -4.69
CA ILE A 133 -2.16 5.31 -4.01
C ILE A 133 -3.43 5.25 -3.17
N TYR A 134 -4.41 4.50 -3.63
CA TYR A 134 -5.53 4.06 -2.80
C TYR A 134 -5.13 2.77 -2.07
N SER A 135 -5.21 2.77 -0.74
CA SER A 135 -4.94 1.60 0.08
C SER A 135 -5.98 1.41 1.17
N VAL A 136 -6.38 0.15 1.40
CA VAL A 136 -7.25 -0.25 2.51
C VAL A 136 -6.59 -1.39 3.25
N LEU A 137 -6.31 -1.17 4.52
CA LEU A 137 -5.85 -2.20 5.45
C LEU A 137 -6.99 -2.63 6.37
N LEU A 138 -6.96 -3.88 6.81
CA LEU A 138 -7.86 -4.45 7.82
C LEU A 138 -7.02 -4.94 8.98
N ASP A 139 -7.30 -4.49 10.19
CA ASP A 139 -6.60 -4.96 11.39
C ASP A 139 -7.31 -6.14 12.08
N GLU A 140 -6.72 -6.62 13.16
CA GLU A 140 -7.24 -7.75 13.95
C GLU A 140 -8.57 -7.45 14.66
N GLU A 141 -8.88 -6.18 14.90
CA GLU A 141 -10.17 -5.72 15.45
C GLU A 141 -11.23 -5.51 14.36
N LEU A 142 -10.94 -5.91 13.12
CA LEU A 142 -11.80 -5.71 11.95
C LEU A 142 -12.03 -4.23 11.59
N ARG A 143 -11.16 -3.32 12.06
CA ARG A 143 -11.14 -1.91 11.62
C ARG A 143 -10.51 -1.81 10.24
N ARG A 144 -11.06 -0.93 9.40
CA ARG A 144 -10.47 -0.61 8.09
C ARG A 144 -9.81 0.76 8.11
N PHE A 145 -8.62 0.82 7.53
CA PHE A 145 -7.79 2.03 7.39
C PHE A 145 -7.66 2.34 5.92
N CYS A 146 -8.47 3.26 5.43
CA CYS A 146 -8.44 3.71 4.04
C CYS A 146 -7.60 4.97 3.92
N ARG A 147 -6.67 4.98 2.96
CA ARG A 147 -5.85 6.14 2.60
C ARG A 147 -5.85 6.33 1.08
N ILE A 148 -5.87 7.58 0.65
CA ILE A 148 -5.55 7.98 -0.73
C ILE A 148 -4.43 9.00 -0.62
N GLU A 149 -3.23 8.59 -1.02
CA GLU A 149 -2.02 9.38 -0.86
C GLU A 149 -1.45 9.74 -2.23
N LYS A 150 -1.06 11.01 -2.38
CA LYS A 150 -0.45 11.58 -3.58
C LYS A 150 1.01 11.89 -3.31
N LEU A 151 1.90 11.58 -4.25
CA LEU A 151 3.31 11.95 -4.18
C LEU A 151 3.55 13.18 -5.05
N ILE A 152 4.20 14.21 -4.51
CA ILE A 152 4.64 15.38 -5.27
C ILE A 152 6.02 15.77 -4.75
N ASP A 153 7.02 15.80 -5.63
CA ASP A 153 8.39 16.22 -5.25
C ASP A 153 8.85 15.48 -3.99
N HIS A 154 8.68 14.15 -4.02
CA HIS A 154 9.03 13.23 -2.93
C HIS A 154 8.30 13.45 -1.59
N LYS A 155 7.22 14.26 -1.56
CA LYS A 155 6.39 14.52 -0.38
C LYS A 155 4.99 13.94 -0.55
N PHE A 156 4.55 13.16 0.43
CA PHE A 156 3.19 12.59 0.45
C PHE A 156 2.16 13.59 0.98
N THR A 157 1.04 13.71 0.27
CA THR A 157 -0.15 14.46 0.68
C THR A 157 -1.37 13.54 0.71
N SER A 158 -2.10 13.53 1.82
CA SER A 158 -3.31 12.72 1.97
C SER A 158 -4.51 13.44 1.37
N LEU A 159 -5.09 12.88 0.31
CA LEU A 159 -6.32 13.38 -0.32
C LEU A 159 -7.58 12.83 0.38
N PHE A 160 -7.45 11.67 1.03
CA PHE A 160 -8.52 11.04 1.79
C PHE A 160 -7.97 10.11 2.86
N SER A 161 -8.56 10.15 4.05
CA SER A 161 -8.25 9.26 5.15
C SER A 161 -9.52 8.90 5.91
N LEU A 162 -9.69 7.61 6.20
CA LEU A 162 -10.76 7.09 7.04
C LEU A 162 -10.28 5.92 7.87
N ASP A 163 -10.55 6.01 9.18
CA ASP A 163 -10.36 4.92 10.13
C ASP A 163 -11.72 4.51 10.67
N THR A 164 -12.11 3.26 10.40
CA THR A 164 -13.44 2.79 10.81
C THR A 164 -13.41 2.29 12.24
N ARG A 165 -14.60 2.24 12.85
CA ARG A 165 -14.81 1.41 14.03
C ARG A 165 -14.66 -0.07 13.66
N GLY A 166 -14.29 -0.88 14.63
CA GLY A 166 -14.13 -2.33 14.50
C GLY A 166 -15.08 -3.05 15.45
N GLY A 167 -14.88 -4.36 15.59
CA GLY A 167 -15.65 -5.21 16.49
C GLY A 167 -16.69 -6.08 15.78
N LEU A 168 -17.09 -7.16 16.46
CA LEU A 168 -17.95 -8.21 15.89
C LEU A 168 -19.36 -7.74 15.52
N SER A 169 -19.84 -6.66 16.14
CA SER A 169 -21.14 -6.04 15.88
C SER A 169 -21.09 -4.92 14.84
N PHE A 170 -19.95 -4.73 14.17
CA PHE A 170 -19.80 -3.69 13.15
C PHE A 170 -19.08 -4.23 11.92
N SER A 171 -19.68 -4.03 10.75
CA SER A 171 -18.99 -4.28 9.47
C SER A 171 -18.96 -3.01 8.66
N CYS A 172 -17.81 -2.73 8.06
CA CYS A 172 -17.64 -1.62 7.15
C CYS A 172 -17.02 -2.12 5.85
N ASN A 173 -17.61 -1.79 4.70
CA ASN A 173 -17.00 -2.01 3.39
C ASN A 173 -16.61 -0.70 2.74
N ILE A 174 -15.41 -0.63 2.18
CA ILE A 174 -14.88 0.55 1.50
C ILE A 174 -14.49 0.15 0.08
N SER A 175 -14.90 0.95 -0.89
CA SER A 175 -14.56 0.73 -2.29
C SER A 175 -14.32 2.04 -3.04
N LEU A 176 -13.25 2.07 -3.83
CA LEU A 176 -13.02 3.10 -4.83
C LEU A 176 -13.55 2.61 -6.18
N THR A 177 -14.47 3.37 -6.77
CA THR A 177 -15.13 3.04 -8.03
C THR A 177 -15.07 4.19 -9.01
N ARG A 178 -14.91 3.86 -10.28
CA ARG A 178 -15.04 4.82 -11.38
C ARG A 178 -16.53 5.09 -11.60
N ALA A 179 -16.95 6.33 -11.42
CA ALA A 179 -18.34 6.76 -11.50
C ALA A 179 -18.83 6.94 -12.94
N ASP A 180 -17.93 7.25 -13.89
CA ASP A 180 -18.28 7.46 -15.30
C ASP A 180 -17.09 7.26 -16.26
N GLU A 181 -17.36 7.46 -17.56
CA GLU A 181 -16.35 7.37 -18.63
C GLU A 181 -15.31 8.49 -18.57
N LYS A 182 -15.54 9.55 -17.80
CA LYS A 182 -14.63 10.69 -17.62
C LYS A 182 -13.65 10.48 -16.46
N GLN A 183 -13.50 9.24 -15.98
CA GLN A 183 -12.61 8.89 -14.88
C GLN A 183 -12.88 9.68 -13.59
N ARG A 184 -14.13 10.04 -13.31
CA ARG A 184 -14.48 10.59 -12.00
C ARG A 184 -14.57 9.46 -10.99
N TYR A 185 -13.78 9.47 -9.93
CA TYR A 185 -13.80 8.44 -8.90
C TYR A 185 -14.74 8.81 -7.76
N ARG A 186 -15.33 7.77 -7.14
CA ARG A 186 -16.09 7.86 -5.90
C ARG A 186 -15.60 6.83 -4.91
N VAL A 187 -15.51 7.25 -3.64
CA VAL A 187 -15.36 6.33 -2.51
C VAL A 187 -16.75 6.03 -1.97
N ARG A 188 -17.10 4.75 -1.92
CA ARG A 188 -18.32 4.26 -1.29
C ARG A 188 -17.94 3.55 0.01
N ILE A 189 -18.62 3.91 1.10
CA ILE A 189 -18.48 3.29 2.40
C ILE A 189 -19.85 2.75 2.82
N ASP A 190 -19.94 1.44 3.08
CA ASP A 190 -21.13 0.79 3.60
C ASP A 190 -20.87 0.33 5.03
N GLU A 191 -21.52 0.96 6.00
CA GLU A 191 -21.50 0.60 7.42
C GLU A 191 -22.75 -0.19 7.77
N VAL A 192 -22.57 -1.31 8.49
CA VAL A 192 -23.65 -2.09 9.08
C VAL A 192 -23.34 -2.30 10.56
N GLU A 193 -24.24 -1.87 11.41
CA GLU A 193 -24.19 -2.03 12.87
C GLU A 193 -25.25 -3.05 13.28
N TYR A 194 -24.79 -4.12 13.93
CA TYR A 194 -25.60 -5.22 14.43
C TYR A 194 -25.93 -4.97 15.91
N PRO A 195 -27.19 -5.16 16.33
CA PRO A 195 -27.56 -5.06 17.72
C PRO A 195 -26.99 -6.21 18.54
N GLU A 196 -26.66 -5.96 19.80
CA GLU A 196 -26.14 -7.00 20.71
C GLU A 196 -27.23 -7.95 21.23
N ASN A 197 -28.51 -7.62 21.05
CA ASN A 197 -29.65 -8.39 21.54
C ASN A 197 -30.45 -9.01 20.38
N ASP A 198 -31.02 -10.20 20.60
CA ASP A 198 -31.75 -11.05 19.62
C ASP A 198 -33.01 -10.44 18.96
N GLY A 199 -33.27 -9.15 19.14
CA GLY A 199 -34.41 -8.45 18.55
C GLY A 199 -34.19 -6.96 18.28
N GLY A 200 -32.94 -6.50 18.23
CA GLY A 200 -32.65 -5.13 17.81
C GLY A 200 -32.75 -4.97 16.28
N ASP A 201 -32.92 -3.72 15.84
CA ASP A 201 -32.88 -3.39 14.42
C ASP A 201 -31.43 -3.31 13.93
N VAL A 202 -31.15 -3.90 12.76
CA VAL A 202 -29.88 -3.71 12.05
C VAL A 202 -29.87 -2.32 11.45
N ARG A 203 -28.80 -1.55 11.70
CA ARG A 203 -28.65 -0.21 11.15
C ARG A 203 -27.64 -0.23 10.02
N GLN A 204 -28.06 0.23 8.85
CA GLN A 204 -27.19 0.37 7.70
C GLN A 204 -27.06 1.84 7.30
N ARG A 205 -25.83 2.25 6.98
CA ARG A 205 -25.52 3.56 6.41
C ARG A 205 -24.58 3.40 5.23
N THR A 206 -24.87 4.08 4.13
CA THR A 206 -24.00 4.15 2.97
C THR A 206 -23.61 5.59 2.70
N TYR A 207 -22.31 5.85 2.64
CA TYR A 207 -21.73 7.16 2.34
C TYR A 207 -21.10 7.11 0.95
N PHE A 208 -21.31 8.18 0.19
CA PHE A 208 -20.63 8.40 -1.07
C PHE A 208 -19.79 9.66 -0.95
N TYR A 209 -18.50 9.54 -1.26
CA TYR A 209 -17.59 10.65 -1.40
C TYR A 209 -17.23 10.80 -2.86
N LYS A 210 -17.15 12.04 -3.32
CA LYS A 210 -16.67 12.42 -4.64
C LYS A 210 -15.41 13.25 -4.50
N PHE A 211 -14.63 13.29 -5.56
CA PHE A 211 -13.45 14.11 -5.61
C PHE A 211 -13.78 15.58 -5.99
N GLU A 212 -13.23 16.54 -5.24
CA GLU A 212 -13.30 17.97 -5.51
C GLU A 212 -11.97 18.65 -5.12
N LYS A 213 -11.17 19.10 -6.09
CA LYS A 213 -9.93 19.90 -5.87
C LYS A 213 -9.01 19.30 -4.79
N ASP A 214 -8.41 18.16 -5.10
CA ASP A 214 -7.40 17.48 -4.27
C ASP A 214 -7.93 16.91 -2.95
N ILE A 215 -9.26 16.91 -2.76
CA ILE A 215 -9.89 16.29 -1.60
C ILE A 215 -11.14 15.50 -1.97
N PHE A 216 -11.42 14.45 -1.21
CA PHE A 216 -12.71 13.78 -1.27
C PHE A 216 -13.71 14.45 -0.32
N VAL A 217 -14.86 14.85 -0.86
CA VAL A 217 -15.97 15.46 -0.13
C VAL A 217 -17.18 14.55 -0.08
N LEU A 218 -17.91 14.56 1.04
CA LEU A 218 -19.13 13.79 1.20
C LEU A 218 -20.21 14.30 0.24
N GLU A 219 -20.67 13.43 -0.65
CA GLU A 219 -21.70 13.69 -1.65
C GLU A 219 -23.10 13.34 -1.12
N ASN A 220 -23.27 12.13 -0.58
CA ASN A 220 -24.56 11.62 -0.13
C ASN A 220 -24.43 10.65 1.06
N VAL A 221 -25.48 10.58 1.87
CA VAL A 221 -25.64 9.56 2.92
C VAL A 221 -27.02 8.93 2.79
N TYR A 222 -27.06 7.60 2.72
CA TYR A 222 -28.29 6.81 2.77
C TYR A 222 -28.32 6.04 4.09
N SER A 223 -29.48 5.99 4.73
CA SER A 223 -29.64 5.23 5.97
C SER A 223 -30.90 4.37 5.93
N GLY A 224 -30.81 3.17 6.47
CA GLY A 224 -31.90 2.21 6.56
C GLY A 224 -31.89 1.48 7.89
N ARG A 225 -33.05 0.92 8.25
CA ARG A 225 -33.23 -0.01 9.37
C ARG A 225 -33.95 -1.25 8.85
N GLN A 226 -33.47 -2.42 9.26
CA GLN A 226 -34.12 -3.72 9.03
C GLN A 226 -34.42 -4.39 10.36
#